data_AF-A0A097EDK7-F1
#
_entry.id   AF-A0A097EDK7-F1
#
_cell.length_a   1.000
_cell.length_b   1.000
_cell.length_c   1.000
_cell.angle_alpha   90.00
_cell.angle_beta   90.00
_cell.angle_gamma   90.00
#
_symmetry.space_group_name_H-M   'P 1'
#
loop_
_entity.id
_entity.type
_entity.pdbx_description
1 polymer ?
#
loop_
_entity_poly.entity_id
_entity_poly.type
_entity_poly.pdbx_seq_one_letter_code
_entity_poly.pdbx_strand_id
1 'polypeptide(L)' 'MAKGEVFERHRQPWTQDEIQKLHQFAKKGMALKAIAKALKRSEESTKDRAKADNLSIAKLR' A
#
# COMPACT_ATOMS: atom_id res chain seq x y z
N MET A 1 15.81 -29.83 -13.04
CA MET A 1 16.10 -28.53 -12.40
C MET A 1 14.77 -27.79 -12.27
N ALA A 2 14.20 -27.75 -11.06
CA ALA A 2 12.90 -27.13 -10.82
C ALA A 2 13.03 -25.61 -10.98
N LYS A 3 12.38 -25.06 -12.01
CA LYS A 3 12.32 -23.62 -12.28
C LYS A 3 11.28 -23.07 -11.31
N GLY A 4 11.77 -22.60 -10.16
CA GLY A 4 10.98 -22.03 -9.09
C GLY A 4 9.91 -21.12 -9.67
N GLU A 5 8.67 -21.41 -9.31
CA GLU A 5 7.49 -20.64 -9.64
C GLU A 5 7.76 -19.19 -9.29
N VAL A 6 8.11 -18.40 -10.30
CA VAL A 6 8.14 -16.95 -10.18
C VAL A 6 6.68 -16.62 -9.99
N PHE A 7 6.24 -16.53 -8.75
CA PHE A 7 4.98 -15.90 -8.40
C PHE A 7 5.05 -14.54 -9.08
N GLU A 8 4.44 -14.46 -10.26
CA GLU A 8 4.08 -13.24 -10.93
C GLU A 8 3.13 -12.57 -9.95
N ARG A 9 3.73 -11.90 -8.96
CA ARG A 9 3.06 -10.92 -8.14
C ARG A 9 2.60 -9.93 -9.18
N HIS A 10 1.39 -10.16 -9.69
CA HIS A 10 0.53 -9.15 -10.26
C HIS A 10 0.50 -8.08 -9.19
N ARG A 11 1.52 -7.21 -9.20
CA ARG A 11 1.51 -5.91 -8.56
C ARG A 11 0.46 -5.18 -9.35
N GLN A 12 -0.79 -5.47 -8.98
CA GLN A 12 -1.98 -4.78 -9.44
C GLN A 12 -1.60 -3.30 -9.40
N PRO A 13 -1.50 -2.65 -10.57
CA PRO A 13 -0.98 -1.30 -10.63
C PRO A 13 -1.82 -0.43 -9.69
N TRP A 14 -1.15 0.46 -8.98
CA TRP A 14 -1.87 1.42 -8.16
C TRP A 14 -2.56 2.38 -9.11
N THR A 15 -3.88 2.40 -9.05
CA THR A 15 -4.65 3.38 -9.79
C THR A 15 -4.49 4.75 -9.13
N GLN A 16 -4.65 5.83 -9.90
CA GLN A 16 -4.59 7.18 -9.34
C GLN A 16 -5.63 7.41 -8.23
N ASP A 17 -6.79 6.77 -8.32
CA ASP A 17 -7.84 6.80 -7.28
C ASP A 17 -7.35 6.17 -5.96
N GLU A 18 -6.65 5.02 -6.02
CA GLU A 18 -6.07 4.41 -4.82
C GLU A 18 -4.97 5.27 -4.19
N ILE A 19 -4.15 5.93 -5.02
CA ILE A 19 -3.11 6.85 -4.55
C ILE A 19 -3.75 8.07 -3.87
N GLN A 20 -4.77 8.65 -4.49
CA GLN A 20 -5.56 9.76 -3.93
C GLN A 20 -6.20 9.38 -2.59
N LYS A 21 -6.80 8.19 -2.50
CA LYS A 21 -7.37 7.67 -1.24
C LYS A 21 -6.29 7.48 -0.18
N LEU A 22 -5.14 6.93 -0.55
CA LEU A 22 -4.00 6.75 0.34
C LEU A 22 -3.50 8.10 0.88
N HIS A 23 -3.39 9.13 0.03
CA HIS A 23 -3.10 10.51 0.45
C HIS A 23 -4.14 11.07 1.41
N GLN A 24 -5.43 10.94 1.08
CA GLN A 24 -6.50 11.42 1.94
C GLN A 24 -6.46 10.77 3.32
N PHE A 25 -6.28 9.44 3.38
CA PHE A 25 -6.18 8.73 4.64
C PHE A 25 -4.91 9.07 5.42
N ALA A 26 -3.78 9.25 4.74
CA ALA A 26 -2.54 9.71 5.36
C ALA A 26 -2.69 11.12 5.94
N LYS A 27 -3.31 12.05 5.20
CA LYS A 27 -3.62 13.42 5.67
C LYS A 27 -4.61 13.42 6.85
N LYS A 28 -5.51 12.44 6.89
CA LYS A 28 -6.43 12.20 8.02
C LYS A 28 -5.73 11.60 9.25
N GLY A 29 -4.47 11.20 9.14
CA GLY A 29 -3.71 10.57 10.22
C GLY A 29 -4.12 9.12 10.48
N MET A 30 -4.70 8.43 9.49
CA MET A 30 -5.07 7.02 9.64
C MET A 30 -3.83 6.12 9.71
N ALA A 31 -3.96 5.04 10.48
CA ALA A 31 -2.90 4.05 10.60
C ALA A 31 -2.72 3.23 9.33
N LEU A 32 -1.49 2.79 9.07
CA LEU A 32 -1.15 1.96 7.92
C LEU A 32 -2.03 0.71 7.77
N LYS A 33 -2.35 0.04 8.89
CA LYS A 33 -3.29 -1.09 8.94
C LYS A 33 -4.70 -0.73 8.49
N ALA A 34 -5.20 0.42 8.92
CA ALA A 34 -6.53 0.89 8.56
C ALA A 34 -6.60 1.25 7.07
N ILE A 35 -5.57 1.89 6.53
CA ILE A 35 -5.46 2.25 5.11
C ILE A 35 -5.39 0.98 4.25
N ALA A 36 -4.55 0.02 4.63
CA ALA A 36 -4.44 -1.27 3.95
C ALA A 36 -5.80 -1.99 3.91
N LYS A 37 -6.51 -2.04 5.05
CA LYS A 37 -7.85 -2.63 5.14
C LYS A 37 -8.89 -1.89 4.29
N ALA A 38 -8.85 -0.55 4.29
CA ALA A 38 -9.77 0.28 3.50
C ALA A 38 -9.53 0.13 1.99
N LEU A 39 -8.27 0.01 1.57
CA LEU A 39 -7.89 -0.19 0.17
C LEU A 39 -7.95 -1.66 -0.26
N LYS A 40 -8.27 -2.59 0.65
CA LYS A 40 -8.21 -4.06 0.43
C LYS A 40 -6.87 -4.50 -0.17
N ARG A 41 -5.78 -3.82 0.20
CA ARG A 41 -4.40 -4.10 -0.22
C ARG A 41 -3.60 -4.57 0.98
N SER A 42 -2.52 -5.31 0.73
CA SER A 42 -1.59 -5.70 1.78
C SER A 42 -0.90 -4.49 2.42
N GLU A 43 -0.60 -4.60 3.71
CA GLU A 43 0.16 -3.60 4.47
C GLU A 43 1.51 -3.29 3.80
N GLU A 44 2.17 -4.31 3.27
CA GLU A 44 3.45 -4.17 2.56
C GLU A 44 3.32 -3.30 1.29
N SER A 45 2.28 -3.52 0.47
CA SER A 45 2.06 -2.70 -0.73
C SER A 45 1.72 -1.25 -0.39
N THR A 46 0.91 -1.05 0.65
CA THR A 46 0.53 0.30 1.13
C THR A 46 1.77 1.03 1.64
N LYS A 47 2.65 0.35 2.37
CA LYS A 47 3.91 0.89 2.88
C LYS A 47 4.88 1.26 1.76
N ASP A 48 5.01 0.40 0.75
CA ASP A 48 5.89 0.65 -0.42
C ASP A 48 5.41 1.86 -1.21
N ARG A 49 4.10 1.95 -1.49
CA ARG A 49 3.51 3.11 -2.16
C ARG A 49 3.65 4.39 -1.35
N ALA A 50 3.37 4.34 -0.04
CA ALA A 50 3.52 5.49 0.84
C ALA A 50 4.98 5.98 0.89
N LYS A 51 5.95 5.06 0.86
CA LYS A 51 7.37 5.41 0.78
C LYS A 51 7.73 6.04 -0.57
N ALA A 52 7.25 5.46 -1.68
CA ALA A 52 7.45 6.01 -3.02
C ALA A 52 6.86 7.43 -3.16
N ASP A 53 5.79 7.71 -2.43
CA ASP A 53 5.09 8.98 -2.41
C ASP A 53 5.60 9.94 -1.31
N ASN A 54 6.54 9.51 -0.47
CA ASN A 54 7.04 10.26 0.69
C ASN A 54 5.94 10.67 1.69
N LEU A 55 4.92 9.82 1.87
CA LEU A 55 3.83 10.04 2.80
C LEU A 55 4.18 9.52 4.19
N SER A 56 4.06 10.40 5.19
CA SER A 56 4.25 10.06 6.60
C SER A 56 2.99 9.41 7.17
N ILE A 57 2.81 8.11 6.93
CA ILE A 57 1.71 7.33 7.53
C ILE A 57 2.11 6.92 8.94
N ALA A 58 1.32 7.32 9.93
CA ALA A 58 1.50 6.89 11.31
C ALA A 58 1.40 5.36 11.38
N LYS A 59 2.49 4.69 11.75
CA LYS A 59 2.42 3.28 12.14
C LYS A 59 1.77 3.24 13.52
N LEU A 60 0.67 2.50 13.65
CA LEU A 60 0.13 2.18 14.98
C LEU A 60 1.25 1.46 15.75
N ARG A 61 1.73 2.10 16.82
CA ARG A 61 2.70 1.52 17.76
C ARG A 61 2.01 0.46 18.61
#